data_AF-A0AAI9DJM7-F1
#
_entry.id   AF-A0AAI9DJM7-F1
#
_cell.length_a   1.000
_cell.length_b   1.000
_cell.length_c   1.000
_cell.angle_alpha   90.00
_cell.angle_beta   90.00
_cell.angle_gamma   90.00
#
_symmetry.space_group_name_H-M   'P 1'
#
loop_
_entity.id
_entity.type
_entity.pdbx_description
1 polymer ?
#
loop_
_entity_poly.entity_id
_entity_poly.type
_entity_poly.pdbx_seq_one_letter_code
_entity_poly.pdbx_strand_id
1 'polypeptide(L)'
;MNHFSAEDTLLIIGIVIAYILFTTWLTFRLRSKNSGDFMEGSRAMPAFVVGILLMSEFIGAKSTIGTAQAAFEDGFAASWSVIGAAIGFPMFGFLLVKRIYNTGKITISGAIAEKYGTTTKNIISIIMIYALLLVNVGNYVSGAAAISTVLKVNLPVAAFITAIVSTFYFAFGGMKGMALVTVIHSALKYFGVIAILWFALSQTGGLTPMIQHMPDYYWTWDGNIGATTIVAWLIGTIGSIFCTQFVIQAISSTKNVKSAKRATWVAFFFCMPIALAIGVIGVAAKYLHPEINSLYALPVFLQDMSPWMAGLVTTSLVASIFVSVSTVALAIASLVVKDFYVPYRNPTPEQEFKATRWLSLFIGFLPLIFVLFVPEVLKLSFFTRAIRLSISVVAVIAFYAPFFKSARGANAGLIGACVMTSVWYMLGDPFGINNMYIALITPAVIMGLDRLIPNKADTPKLSTSVENNGA
;
A
#
# COMPACT_ATOMS: atom_id res chain seq x y z
N MET A 1 19.58 15.12 25.47
CA MET A 1 18.51 14.13 25.39
C MET A 1 17.95 13.93 26.78
N ASN A 2 16.71 14.35 27.02
CA ASN A 2 16.03 14.03 28.27
C ASN A 2 15.61 12.56 28.24
N HIS A 3 16.09 11.77 29.20
CA HIS A 3 15.62 10.40 29.33
C HIS A 3 14.26 10.42 30.04
N PHE A 4 13.25 9.81 29.41
CA PHE A 4 11.97 9.56 30.07
C PHE A 4 12.19 8.84 31.40
N SER A 5 11.50 9.30 32.44
CA SER A 5 11.45 8.56 33.70
C SER A 5 10.75 7.21 33.50
N ALA A 6 10.87 6.33 34.50
CA ALA A 6 10.12 5.08 34.49
C ALA A 6 8.61 5.33 34.46
N GLU A 7 8.13 6.38 35.15
CA GLU A 7 6.72 6.78 35.18
C GLU A 7 6.25 7.26 33.81
N ASP A 8 7.04 8.11 33.14
CA ASP A 8 6.72 8.60 31.78
C ASP A 8 6.65 7.46 30.78
N THR A 9 7.59 6.51 30.88
CA THR A 9 7.62 5.33 30.02
C THR A 9 6.39 4.45 30.26
N LEU A 10 6.01 4.23 31.52
CA LEU A 10 4.81 3.48 31.88
C LEU A 10 3.53 4.16 31.39
N LEU A 11 3.47 5.49 31.44
CA LEU A 11 2.34 6.26 30.91
C LEU A 11 2.20 6.07 29.40
N ILE A 12 3.29 6.23 28.64
CA ILE A 12 3.31 6.04 27.19
C ILE A 12 2.85 4.62 26.82
N ILE A 13 3.41 3.61 27.49
CA ILE A 13 3.04 2.20 27.30
C ILE A 13 1.56 1.99 27.64
N GLY A 14 1.07 2.57 28.73
CA GLY A 14 -0.33 2.49 29.15
C GLY A 14 -1.29 3.06 28.10
N ILE A 15 -0.97 4.22 27.50
CA ILE A 15 -1.75 4.82 26.42
C ILE A 15 -1.82 3.89 25.20
N VAL A 16 -0.68 3.33 24.79
CA VAL A 16 -0.60 2.41 23.64
C VAL A 16 -1.39 1.13 23.89
N ILE A 17 -1.26 0.52 25.07
CA ILE A 17 -2.02 -0.69 25.44
C ILE A 17 -3.51 -0.40 25.49
N ALA A 18 -3.92 0.69 26.13
CA ALA A 18 -5.33 1.10 26.19
C ALA A 18 -5.91 1.29 24.79
N TYR A 19 -5.14 1.90 23.88
CA TYR A 19 -5.52 2.07 22.49
C TYR A 19 -5.69 0.74 21.74
N ILE A 20 -4.74 -0.20 21.90
CA ILE A 20 -4.81 -1.54 21.30
C ILE A 20 -6.05 -2.28 21.81
N LEU A 21 -6.29 -2.26 23.11
CA LEU A 21 -7.45 -2.92 23.73
C LEU A 21 -8.76 -2.32 23.22
N PHE A 22 -8.85 -0.98 23.15
CA PHE A 22 -10.03 -0.28 22.63
C PHE A 22 -10.33 -0.65 21.17
N THR A 23 -9.33 -0.57 20.29
CA THR A 23 -9.50 -0.89 18.86
C THR A 23 -9.75 -2.38 18.61
N THR A 24 -9.19 -3.27 19.44
CA THR A 24 -9.48 -4.71 19.44
C THR A 24 -10.93 -4.99 19.84
N TRP A 25 -11.38 -4.41 20.95
CA TRP A 25 -12.77 -4.50 21.39
C TRP A 25 -13.73 -3.97 20.32
N LEU A 26 -13.42 -2.81 19.73
CA LEU A 26 -14.21 -2.21 18.68
C LEU A 26 -14.29 -3.10 17.42
N THR A 27 -13.16 -3.69 17.01
CA THR A 27 -13.13 -4.67 15.91
C THR A 27 -14.03 -5.86 16.21
N PHE A 28 -13.97 -6.40 17.43
CA PHE A 28 -14.82 -7.51 17.81
C PHE A 28 -16.32 -7.17 17.76
N ARG A 29 -16.70 -5.95 18.19
CA ARG A 29 -18.07 -5.44 18.10
C ARG A 29 -18.54 -5.27 16.66
N LEU A 30 -17.64 -4.84 15.77
CA LEU A 30 -17.93 -4.53 14.36
C LEU A 30 -17.58 -5.68 13.40
N ARG A 31 -17.29 -6.87 13.94
CA ARG A 31 -16.85 -8.03 13.16
C ARG A 31 -17.78 -8.35 12.00
N SER A 32 -17.21 -8.71 10.87
CA SER A 32 -17.96 -9.15 9.70
C SER A 32 -18.79 -10.39 10.05
N LYS A 33 -20.02 -10.47 9.53
CA LYS A 33 -20.95 -11.59 9.80
C LYS A 33 -21.14 -12.53 8.61
N ASN A 34 -20.74 -12.11 7.42
CA ASN A 34 -20.86 -12.87 6.17
C ASN A 34 -19.78 -12.44 5.17
N SER A 35 -19.68 -13.11 4.02
CA SER A 35 -18.66 -12.81 3.00
C SER A 35 -18.82 -11.41 2.38
N GLY A 36 -20.05 -10.93 2.18
CA GLY A 36 -20.29 -9.58 1.64
C GLY A 36 -19.76 -8.46 2.54
N ASP A 37 -19.98 -8.59 3.86
CA ASP A 37 -19.40 -7.70 4.87
C ASP A 37 -17.86 -7.76 4.86
N PHE A 38 -17.31 -8.98 4.71
CA PHE A 38 -15.88 -9.21 4.76
C PHE A 38 -15.15 -8.71 3.52
N MET A 39 -15.69 -8.96 2.33
CA MET A 39 -15.02 -8.70 1.06
C MET A 39 -15.28 -7.29 0.54
N GLU A 40 -16.49 -6.77 0.73
CA GLU A 40 -16.94 -5.55 0.04
C GLU A 40 -17.57 -4.53 0.99
N GLY A 41 -17.69 -4.82 2.28
CA GLY A 41 -18.31 -3.88 3.21
C GLY A 41 -19.77 -3.55 2.89
N SER A 42 -20.50 -4.51 2.33
CA SER A 42 -21.90 -4.38 1.92
C SER A 42 -22.18 -3.33 0.81
N ARG A 43 -21.17 -2.87 0.06
CA ARG A 43 -21.30 -1.87 -1.04
C ARG A 43 -22.07 -0.58 -0.66
N ALA A 44 -21.96 -0.16 0.59
CA ALA A 44 -22.72 0.99 1.11
C ALA A 44 -21.82 2.04 1.79
N MET A 45 -20.50 1.94 1.65
CA MET A 45 -19.58 2.82 2.37
C MET A 45 -19.60 4.25 1.80
N PRO A 46 -19.61 5.28 2.67
CA PRO A 46 -19.43 6.67 2.26
C PRO A 46 -18.09 6.89 1.57
N ALA A 47 -18.07 7.75 0.54
CA ALA A 47 -16.86 8.09 -0.20
C ALA A 47 -15.74 8.63 0.70
N PHE A 48 -16.09 9.36 1.76
CA PHE A 48 -15.14 9.87 2.75
C PHE A 48 -14.38 8.75 3.46
N VAL A 49 -15.10 7.73 3.94
CA VAL A 49 -14.51 6.56 4.61
C VAL A 49 -13.60 5.81 3.65
N VAL A 50 -14.06 5.54 2.43
CA VAL A 50 -13.23 4.86 1.42
C VAL A 50 -12.01 5.69 1.05
N GLY A 51 -12.12 7.01 0.95
CA GLY A 51 -10.97 7.88 0.70
C GLY A 51 -9.92 7.80 1.81
N ILE A 52 -10.35 7.70 3.07
CA ILE A 52 -9.44 7.43 4.19
C ILE A 52 -8.80 6.05 4.05
N LEU A 53 -9.56 4.99 3.72
CA LEU A 53 -8.99 3.65 3.49
C LEU A 53 -7.88 3.69 2.42
N LEU A 54 -8.16 4.34 1.29
CA LEU A 54 -7.21 4.51 0.18
C LEU A 54 -5.93 5.22 0.63
N MET A 55 -6.06 6.38 1.29
CA MET A 55 -4.91 7.11 1.84
C MET A 55 -4.10 6.25 2.83
N SER A 56 -4.80 5.52 3.69
CA SER A 56 -4.19 4.76 4.79
C SER A 56 -3.34 3.59 4.31
N GLU A 57 -3.69 2.99 3.17
CA GLU A 57 -2.91 1.93 2.50
C GLU A 57 -1.55 2.44 2.04
N PHE A 58 -1.47 3.67 1.53
CA PHE A 58 -0.23 4.22 0.98
C PHE A 58 0.58 5.05 1.97
N ILE A 59 -0.07 5.56 3.01
CA ILE A 59 0.57 6.27 4.12
C ILE A 59 0.57 5.36 5.34
N GLY A 60 1.56 4.46 5.39
CA GLY A 60 1.82 3.57 6.51
C GLY A 60 3.02 4.00 7.35
N ALA A 61 3.30 3.28 8.44
CA ALA A 61 4.46 3.59 9.27
C ALA A 61 5.78 3.46 8.50
N LYS A 62 5.85 2.48 7.60
CA LYS A 62 6.97 2.27 6.68
C LYS A 62 7.24 3.49 5.80
N SER A 63 6.22 4.07 5.16
CA SER A 63 6.39 5.28 4.34
C SER A 63 6.68 6.50 5.20
N THR A 64 6.07 6.62 6.38
CA THR A 64 6.28 7.76 7.28
C THR A 64 7.71 7.80 7.79
N ILE A 65 8.21 6.69 8.33
CA ILE A 65 9.59 6.58 8.85
C ILE A 65 10.58 6.68 7.69
N GLY A 66 10.36 5.92 6.60
CA GLY A 66 11.28 5.90 5.46
C GLY A 66 11.40 7.23 4.74
N THR A 67 10.31 8.00 4.64
CA THR A 67 10.35 9.34 4.01
C THR A 67 11.04 10.36 4.92
N ALA A 68 10.81 10.30 6.24
CA ALA A 68 11.51 11.16 7.18
C ALA A 68 13.02 10.87 7.19
N GLN A 69 13.40 9.58 7.15
CA GLN A 69 14.78 9.14 7.02
C GLN A 69 15.43 9.68 5.73
N ALA A 70 14.79 9.48 4.58
CA ALA A 70 15.30 9.99 3.31
C ALA A 70 15.35 11.53 3.28
N ALA A 71 14.40 12.22 3.93
CA ALA A 71 14.44 13.68 4.03
C ALA A 71 15.58 14.20 4.91
N PHE A 72 15.96 13.45 5.95
CA PHE A 72 17.13 13.75 6.77
C PHE A 72 18.42 13.66 5.95
N GLU A 73 18.56 12.64 5.11
CA GLU A 73 19.75 12.39 4.27
C GLU A 73 19.81 13.32 3.06
N ASP A 74 18.72 13.38 2.29
CA ASP A 74 18.73 13.90 0.92
C ASP A 74 17.88 15.15 0.70
N GLY A 75 17.15 15.58 1.73
CA GLY A 75 16.35 16.80 1.73
C GLY A 75 14.87 16.64 1.45
N PHE A 76 14.16 17.77 1.39
CA PHE A 76 12.70 17.84 1.28
C PHE A 76 12.14 17.10 0.06
N ALA A 77 12.93 16.95 -1.00
CA ALA A 77 12.60 16.16 -2.19
C ALA A 77 12.16 14.71 -1.86
N ALA A 78 12.56 14.15 -0.71
CA ALA A 78 12.09 12.83 -0.27
C ALA A 78 10.56 12.72 -0.16
N SER A 79 9.86 13.84 0.07
CA SER A 79 8.40 13.91 0.08
C SER A 79 7.76 13.40 -1.22
N TRP A 80 8.46 13.44 -2.36
CA TRP A 80 7.96 12.89 -3.64
C TRP A 80 7.57 11.42 -3.56
N SER A 81 8.21 10.65 -2.68
CA SER A 81 7.91 9.22 -2.45
C SER A 81 6.49 8.97 -1.93
N VAL A 82 5.85 9.98 -1.33
CA VAL A 82 4.47 9.98 -0.82
C VAL A 82 3.56 10.91 -1.63
N ILE A 83 4.06 12.05 -2.12
CA ILE A 83 3.30 12.93 -3.03
C ILE A 83 2.83 12.17 -4.28
N GLY A 84 3.63 11.23 -4.77
CA GLY A 84 3.23 10.34 -5.87
C GLY A 84 1.92 9.59 -5.58
N ALA A 85 1.64 9.24 -4.33
CA ALA A 85 0.36 8.62 -3.97
C ALA A 85 -0.79 9.63 -4.00
N ALA A 86 -0.57 10.86 -3.51
CA ALA A 86 -1.55 11.94 -3.60
C ALA A 86 -1.97 12.15 -5.06
N ILE A 87 -1.00 12.33 -5.97
CA ILE A 87 -1.26 12.51 -7.41
C ILE A 87 -1.90 11.26 -8.04
N GLY A 88 -1.44 10.07 -7.64
CA GLY A 88 -1.89 8.81 -8.22
C GLY A 88 -3.36 8.50 -7.97
N PHE A 89 -3.94 8.91 -6.84
CA PHE A 89 -5.36 8.64 -6.55
C PHE A 89 -6.32 9.35 -7.52
N PRO A 90 -6.28 10.67 -7.74
CA PRO A 90 -7.09 11.33 -8.76
C PRO A 90 -6.86 10.78 -10.16
N MET A 91 -5.61 10.45 -10.53
CA MET A 91 -5.31 9.81 -11.81
C MET A 91 -6.01 8.45 -11.95
N PHE A 92 -5.96 7.63 -10.91
CA PHE A 92 -6.71 6.37 -10.84
C PHE A 92 -8.22 6.60 -10.94
N GLY A 93 -8.74 7.60 -10.23
CA GLY A 93 -10.14 8.04 -10.26
C GLY A 93 -10.63 8.45 -11.64
N PHE A 94 -9.78 9.18 -12.37
CA PHE A 94 -10.08 9.63 -13.73
C PHE A 94 -10.04 8.48 -14.73
N LEU A 95 -8.95 7.69 -14.72
CA LEU A 95 -8.68 6.66 -15.71
C LEU A 95 -9.46 5.36 -15.42
N LEU A 96 -9.18 4.70 -14.29
CA LEU A 96 -9.54 3.29 -14.13
C LEU A 96 -10.80 3.04 -13.31
N VAL A 97 -11.17 3.93 -12.37
CA VAL A 97 -12.31 3.67 -11.47
C VAL A 97 -13.58 3.30 -12.22
N LYS A 98 -13.99 4.07 -13.26
CA LYS A 98 -15.21 3.77 -14.02
C LYS A 98 -15.13 2.41 -14.73
N ARG A 99 -13.96 2.10 -15.31
CA ARG A 99 -13.75 0.86 -16.08
C ARG A 99 -13.83 -0.35 -15.16
N ILE A 100 -13.08 -0.32 -14.05
CA ILE A 100 -13.05 -1.39 -13.06
C ILE A 100 -14.43 -1.59 -12.43
N TYR A 101 -15.10 -0.51 -12.02
CA TYR A 101 -16.41 -0.59 -11.38
C TYR A 101 -17.46 -1.21 -12.32
N ASN A 102 -17.39 -0.94 -13.63
CA ASN A 102 -18.31 -1.50 -14.62
C ASN A 102 -18.14 -3.02 -14.83
N THR A 103 -16.98 -3.60 -14.48
CA THR A 103 -16.79 -5.06 -14.52
C THR A 103 -17.58 -5.79 -13.41
N GLY A 104 -17.99 -5.06 -12.36
CA GLY A 104 -18.61 -5.63 -11.17
C GLY A 104 -17.71 -6.56 -10.36
N LYS A 105 -16.43 -6.70 -10.74
CA LYS A 105 -15.43 -7.51 -10.05
C LYS A 105 -14.81 -6.73 -8.89
N ILE A 106 -14.36 -7.48 -7.89
CA ILE A 106 -13.67 -6.91 -6.72
C ILE A 106 -12.18 -7.23 -6.68
N THR A 107 -11.71 -8.01 -7.64
CA THR A 107 -10.29 -8.29 -7.86
C THR A 107 -9.80 -7.65 -9.15
N ILE A 108 -8.60 -7.07 -9.11
CA ILE A 108 -7.98 -6.49 -10.32
C ILE A 108 -7.74 -7.55 -11.40
N SER A 109 -7.32 -8.74 -10.97
CA SER A 109 -7.18 -9.95 -11.77
C SER A 109 -8.49 -10.30 -12.45
N GLY A 110 -9.61 -10.33 -11.73
CA GLY A 110 -10.93 -10.59 -12.27
C GLY A 110 -11.39 -9.54 -13.28
N ALA A 111 -11.11 -8.26 -13.04
CA ALA A 111 -11.46 -7.17 -13.96
C ALA A 111 -10.68 -7.27 -15.29
N ILE A 112 -9.38 -7.60 -15.23
CA ILE A 112 -8.54 -7.78 -16.43
C ILE A 112 -8.88 -9.09 -17.15
N ALA A 113 -9.33 -10.11 -16.42
CA ALA A 113 -9.72 -11.41 -16.97
C ALA A 113 -10.92 -11.33 -17.92
N GLU A 114 -11.75 -10.27 -17.86
CA GLU A 114 -12.84 -10.08 -18.84
C GLU A 114 -12.31 -9.96 -20.27
N LYS A 115 -11.06 -9.48 -20.44
CA LYS A 115 -10.41 -9.40 -21.75
C LYS A 115 -9.52 -10.59 -22.06
N TYR A 116 -8.71 -11.05 -21.10
CA TYR A 116 -7.65 -12.03 -21.35
C TYR A 116 -7.91 -13.43 -20.78
N GLY A 117 -8.99 -13.62 -20.02
CA GLY A 117 -9.42 -14.91 -19.50
C GLY A 117 -8.72 -15.37 -18.23
N THR A 118 -9.01 -16.61 -17.85
CA THR A 118 -8.66 -17.20 -16.54
C THR A 118 -7.16 -17.40 -16.34
N THR A 119 -6.39 -17.68 -17.39
CA THR A 119 -4.93 -17.86 -17.26
C THR A 119 -4.26 -16.57 -16.82
N THR A 120 -4.61 -15.45 -17.46
CA THR A 120 -4.14 -14.11 -17.08
C THR A 120 -4.62 -13.72 -15.69
N LYS A 121 -5.88 -14.04 -15.34
CA LYS A 121 -6.40 -13.86 -13.98
C LYS A 121 -5.46 -14.46 -12.94
N ASN A 122 -5.15 -15.75 -13.08
CA ASN A 122 -4.34 -16.48 -12.10
C ASN A 122 -2.91 -15.94 -12.01
N ILE A 123 -2.29 -15.57 -13.14
CA ILE A 123 -0.95 -14.98 -13.16
C ILE A 123 -0.94 -13.64 -12.41
N ILE A 124 -1.89 -12.75 -12.70
CA ILE A 124 -2.01 -11.45 -12.01
C ILE A 124 -2.19 -11.67 -10.51
N SER A 125 -3.06 -12.59 -10.10
CA SER A 125 -3.32 -12.87 -8.69
C SER A 125 -2.07 -13.40 -7.98
N ILE A 126 -1.31 -14.31 -8.59
CA ILE A 126 -0.07 -14.85 -8.00
C ILE A 126 0.96 -13.73 -7.84
N ILE A 127 1.20 -12.93 -8.89
CA ILE A 127 2.16 -11.82 -8.84
C ILE A 127 1.74 -10.77 -7.80
N MET A 128 0.45 -10.45 -7.72
CA MET A 128 -0.08 -9.50 -6.74
C MET A 128 0.01 -10.05 -5.31
N ILE A 129 -0.31 -11.32 -5.07
CA ILE A 129 -0.15 -11.97 -3.75
C ILE A 129 1.31 -11.94 -3.33
N TYR A 130 2.23 -12.28 -4.24
CA TYR A 130 3.67 -12.22 -3.98
C TYR A 130 4.12 -10.80 -3.61
N ALA A 131 3.75 -9.80 -4.42
CA ALA A 131 4.10 -8.40 -4.16
C ALA A 131 3.53 -7.91 -2.82
N LEU A 132 2.26 -8.20 -2.53
CA LEU A 132 1.60 -7.79 -1.29
C LEU A 132 2.15 -8.53 -0.07
N LEU A 133 2.54 -9.80 -0.19
CA LEU A 133 3.20 -10.52 0.88
C LEU A 133 4.50 -9.81 1.27
N LEU A 134 5.34 -9.46 0.29
CA LEU A 134 6.57 -8.69 0.53
C LEU A 134 6.31 -7.30 1.12
N VAL A 135 5.25 -6.60 0.69
CA VAL A 135 4.81 -5.35 1.34
C VAL A 135 4.52 -5.62 2.81
N ASN A 136 3.79 -6.69 3.11
CA ASN A 136 3.43 -7.04 4.47
C ASN A 136 4.64 -7.42 5.32
N VAL A 137 5.61 -8.18 4.79
CA VAL A 137 6.88 -8.44 5.50
C VAL A 137 7.57 -7.12 5.87
N GLY A 138 7.63 -6.17 4.95
CA GLY A 138 8.15 -4.82 5.23
C GLY A 138 7.38 -4.09 6.34
N ASN A 139 6.04 -4.20 6.36
CA ASN A 139 5.21 -3.62 7.42
C ASN A 139 5.47 -4.27 8.78
N TYR A 140 5.76 -5.58 8.83
CA TYR A 140 6.10 -6.28 10.08
C TYR A 140 7.46 -5.88 10.60
N VAL A 141 8.46 -5.72 9.71
CA VAL A 141 9.80 -5.25 10.10
C VAL A 141 9.73 -3.84 10.68
N SER A 142 9.09 -2.90 9.98
CA SER A 142 8.87 -1.53 10.51
C SER A 142 8.02 -1.53 11.78
N GLY A 143 7.00 -2.39 11.83
CA GLY A 143 6.11 -2.54 12.96
C GLY A 143 6.82 -3.00 14.23
N ALA A 144 7.60 -4.06 14.09
CA ALA A 144 8.41 -4.63 15.15
C ALA A 144 9.41 -3.61 15.70
N ALA A 145 10.09 -2.86 14.83
CA ALA A 145 11.05 -1.83 15.25
C ALA A 145 10.40 -0.74 16.11
N ALA A 146 9.26 -0.19 15.68
CA ALA A 146 8.54 0.82 16.44
C ALA A 146 8.02 0.27 17.77
N ILE A 147 7.36 -0.90 17.76
CA ILE A 147 6.79 -1.51 18.97
C ILE A 147 7.89 -1.90 19.96
N SER A 148 9.02 -2.43 19.49
CA SER A 148 10.18 -2.78 20.32
C SER A 148 10.75 -1.56 21.05
N THR A 149 10.85 -0.43 20.35
CA THR A 149 11.37 0.84 20.92
C THR A 149 10.51 1.35 22.07
N VAL A 150 9.19 1.16 21.95
CA VAL A 150 8.17 1.69 22.87
C VAL A 150 7.96 0.76 24.05
N LEU A 151 7.67 -0.51 23.78
CA LEU A 151 7.35 -1.51 24.80
C LEU A 151 8.60 -2.09 25.48
N LYS A 152 9.80 -1.72 25.01
CA LYS A 152 11.10 -2.23 25.50
C LYS A 152 11.20 -3.76 25.43
N VAL A 153 10.57 -4.36 24.42
CA VAL A 153 10.65 -5.80 24.13
C VAL A 153 11.59 -6.06 22.95
N ASN A 154 12.08 -7.28 22.81
CA ASN A 154 12.93 -7.63 21.66
C ASN A 154 12.12 -7.64 20.33
N LEU A 155 12.83 -7.53 19.20
CA LEU A 155 12.22 -7.48 17.86
C LEU A 155 11.33 -8.69 17.53
N PRO A 156 11.72 -9.96 17.81
CA PRO A 156 10.85 -11.10 17.58
C PRO A 156 9.50 -11.01 18.32
N VAL A 157 9.51 -10.61 19.59
CA VAL A 157 8.29 -10.42 20.38
C VAL A 157 7.45 -9.28 19.80
N ALA A 158 8.06 -8.15 19.42
CA ALA A 158 7.37 -7.03 18.79
C ALA A 158 6.74 -7.41 17.43
N ALA A 159 7.42 -8.22 16.63
CA ALA A 159 6.89 -8.78 15.38
C ALA A 159 5.69 -9.69 15.64
N PHE A 160 5.76 -10.53 16.68
CA PHE A 160 4.65 -11.41 17.07
C PHE A 160 3.43 -10.63 17.57
N ILE A 161 3.63 -9.57 18.33
CA ILE A 161 2.57 -8.63 18.75
C ILE A 161 1.92 -8.00 17.51
N THR A 162 2.73 -7.51 16.56
CA THR A 162 2.25 -6.96 15.29
C THR A 162 1.38 -7.97 14.55
N ALA A 163 1.82 -9.24 14.48
CA ALA A 163 1.09 -10.32 13.84
C ALA A 163 -0.27 -10.55 14.50
N ILE A 164 -0.29 -10.80 15.81
CA ILE A 164 -1.51 -11.14 16.54
C ILE A 164 -2.55 -10.03 16.41
N VAL A 165 -2.17 -8.79 16.73
CA VAL A 165 -3.09 -7.65 16.78
C VAL A 165 -3.64 -7.34 15.39
N SER A 166 -2.76 -7.22 14.38
CA SER A 166 -3.20 -6.89 13.02
C SER A 166 -4.03 -8.01 12.41
N THR A 167 -3.67 -9.28 12.66
CA THR A 167 -4.43 -10.45 12.21
C THR A 167 -5.82 -10.47 12.81
N PHE A 168 -5.94 -10.16 14.10
CA PHE A 168 -7.23 -10.03 14.74
C PHE A 168 -8.10 -8.98 14.03
N TYR A 169 -7.53 -7.81 13.72
CA TYR A 169 -8.27 -6.75 13.04
C TYR A 169 -8.85 -7.18 11.70
N PHE A 170 -8.04 -7.71 10.78
CA PHE A 170 -8.58 -8.04 9.44
C PHE A 170 -9.33 -9.37 9.40
N ALA A 171 -8.93 -10.39 10.17
CA ALA A 171 -9.57 -11.71 10.14
C ALA A 171 -10.96 -11.70 10.79
N PHE A 172 -11.20 -10.86 11.80
CA PHE A 172 -12.52 -10.69 12.40
C PHE A 172 -13.28 -9.49 11.83
N GLY A 173 -12.60 -8.37 11.64
CA GLY A 173 -13.21 -7.14 11.13
C GLY A 173 -13.70 -7.29 9.70
N GLY A 174 -12.91 -7.89 8.80
CA GLY A 174 -13.13 -7.83 7.36
C GLY A 174 -13.22 -6.37 6.86
N MET A 175 -13.60 -6.14 5.61
CA MET A 175 -13.68 -4.78 5.05
C MET A 175 -14.60 -3.86 5.85
N LYS A 176 -15.78 -4.35 6.28
CA LYS A 176 -16.75 -3.57 7.07
C LYS A 176 -16.22 -3.12 8.43
N GLY A 177 -15.73 -4.05 9.24
CA GLY A 177 -15.22 -3.75 10.58
C GLY A 177 -13.93 -2.95 10.52
N MET A 178 -13.05 -3.27 9.57
CA MET A 178 -11.80 -2.55 9.34
C MET A 178 -12.01 -1.10 8.93
N ALA A 179 -13.10 -0.77 8.23
CA ALA A 179 -13.30 0.58 7.74
C ALA A 179 -13.33 1.62 8.87
N LEU A 180 -14.13 1.40 9.92
CA LEU A 180 -14.18 2.35 11.05
C LEU A 180 -12.89 2.37 11.84
N VAL A 181 -12.31 1.19 12.10
CA VAL A 181 -11.04 1.07 12.83
C VAL A 181 -9.91 1.78 12.08
N THR A 182 -9.89 1.70 10.74
CA THR A 182 -8.97 2.44 9.88
C THR A 182 -9.20 3.95 9.96
N VAL A 183 -10.44 4.43 10.03
CA VAL A 183 -10.70 5.86 10.24
C VAL A 183 -10.08 6.35 11.55
N ILE A 184 -10.22 5.56 12.63
CA ILE A 184 -9.63 5.89 13.94
C ILE A 184 -8.10 5.83 13.88
N HIS A 185 -7.52 4.79 13.28
CA HIS A 185 -6.07 4.68 13.09
C HIS A 185 -5.51 5.87 12.31
N SER A 186 -6.22 6.29 11.26
CA SER A 186 -5.77 7.35 10.38
C SER A 186 -6.00 8.74 10.94
N ALA A 187 -7.04 8.95 11.74
CA ALA A 187 -7.19 10.16 12.54
C ALA A 187 -6.01 10.32 13.50
N LEU A 188 -5.68 9.27 14.27
CA LEU A 188 -4.54 9.29 15.18
C LEU A 188 -3.22 9.52 14.45
N LYS A 189 -2.99 8.86 13.32
CA LYS A 189 -1.85 9.10 12.43
C LYS A 189 -1.74 10.57 12.02
N TYR A 190 -2.86 11.17 11.61
CA TYR A 190 -2.91 12.58 11.21
C TYR A 190 -2.50 13.49 12.37
N PHE A 191 -3.10 13.30 13.55
CA PHE A 191 -2.78 14.09 14.74
C PHE A 191 -1.34 13.88 15.20
N GLY A 192 -0.82 12.65 15.15
CA GLY A 192 0.55 12.36 15.52
C GLY A 192 1.57 13.03 14.59
N VAL A 193 1.37 12.96 13.26
CA VAL A 193 2.24 13.65 12.29
C VAL A 193 2.18 15.17 12.48
N ILE A 194 1.00 15.74 12.70
CA ILE A 194 0.85 17.18 12.98
C ILE A 194 1.53 17.57 14.29
N ALA A 195 1.40 16.76 15.34
CA ALA A 195 2.04 17.02 16.63
C ALA A 195 3.57 16.99 16.52
N ILE A 196 4.14 16.02 15.79
CA ILE A 196 5.59 16.00 15.51
C ILE A 196 5.99 17.21 14.69
N LEU A 197 5.27 17.54 13.61
CA LEU A 197 5.59 18.70 12.78
C LEU A 197 5.60 19.99 13.60
N TRP A 198 4.56 20.19 14.41
CA TRP A 198 4.44 21.37 15.28
C TRP A 198 5.61 21.46 16.25
N PHE A 199 5.94 20.35 16.93
CA PHE A 199 7.06 20.30 17.86
C PHE A 199 8.42 20.53 17.18
N ALA A 200 8.63 19.91 16.02
CA ALA A 200 9.84 20.10 15.23
C ALA A 200 10.00 21.58 14.84
N LEU A 201 8.94 22.20 14.33
CA LEU A 201 8.96 23.62 13.95
C LEU A 201 9.14 24.55 15.15
N SER A 202 8.62 24.21 16.34
CA SER A 202 8.90 25.01 17.54
C SER A 202 10.36 24.94 17.96
N GLN A 203 11.00 23.77 17.82
CA GLN A 203 12.41 23.58 18.15
C GLN A 203 13.35 24.25 17.12
N THR A 204 12.97 24.29 15.85
CA THR A 204 13.77 24.94 14.79
C THR A 204 13.58 26.45 14.72
N GLY A 205 12.57 27.01 15.39
CA GLY A 205 12.15 28.41 15.21
C GLY A 205 11.39 28.65 13.89
N GLY A 206 10.78 27.61 13.32
CA GLY A 206 10.07 27.64 12.04
C GLY A 206 10.92 27.15 10.86
N LEU A 207 10.44 27.42 9.64
CA LEU A 207 11.13 27.02 8.40
C LEU A 207 12.33 27.91 8.07
N THR A 208 12.21 29.22 8.35
CA THR A 208 13.21 30.22 7.93
C THR A 208 14.63 29.91 8.42
N PRO A 209 14.86 29.54 9.70
CA PRO A 209 16.23 29.22 10.15
C PRO A 209 16.81 28.03 9.42
N MET A 210 16.01 27.00 9.13
CA MET A 210 16.48 25.83 8.38
C MET A 210 16.80 26.19 6.92
N ILE A 211 16.02 27.05 6.28
CA ILE A 211 16.28 27.52 4.91
C ILE A 211 17.59 28.32 4.84
N GLN A 212 17.91 29.11 5.86
CA GLN A 212 19.10 29.96 5.88
C GLN A 212 20.40 29.22 6.20
N HIS A 213 20.33 28.15 7.02
CA HIS A 213 21.53 27.49 7.54
C HIS A 213 21.80 26.11 6.94
N MET A 214 20.78 25.47 6.34
CA MET A 214 20.97 24.19 5.65
C MET A 214 21.46 24.43 4.21
N PRO A 215 22.23 23.50 3.63
CA PRO A 215 22.58 23.56 2.22
C PRO A 215 21.34 23.68 1.31
N ASP A 216 21.43 24.48 0.25
CA ASP A 216 20.32 24.76 -0.67
C ASP A 216 19.63 23.51 -1.21
N TYR A 217 20.38 22.40 -1.42
CA TYR A 217 19.83 21.15 -1.95
C TYR A 217 18.68 20.62 -1.09
N TYR A 218 18.65 20.89 0.23
CA TYR A 218 17.54 20.47 1.11
C TYR A 218 16.18 21.00 0.69
N TRP A 219 16.15 22.10 -0.08
CA TRP A 219 14.93 22.82 -0.46
C TRP A 219 14.67 22.83 -1.97
N THR A 220 15.60 22.29 -2.75
CA THR A 220 15.40 22.05 -4.18
C THR A 220 14.35 20.96 -4.41
N TRP A 221 13.73 20.96 -5.59
CA TRP A 221 12.69 19.98 -5.92
C TRP A 221 13.27 18.56 -6.08
N ASP A 222 14.56 18.42 -6.38
CA ASP A 222 15.24 17.15 -6.63
C ASP A 222 16.21 16.71 -5.52
N GLY A 223 16.71 17.64 -4.71
CA GLY A 223 17.61 17.34 -3.59
C GLY A 223 18.83 16.50 -4.00
N ASN A 224 19.35 15.71 -3.07
CA ASN A 224 20.40 14.72 -3.39
C ASN A 224 19.83 13.43 -4.02
N ILE A 225 18.51 13.33 -4.13
CA ILE A 225 17.81 12.15 -4.68
C ILE A 225 17.98 12.11 -6.20
N GLY A 226 17.93 13.28 -6.83
CA GLY A 226 18.04 13.45 -8.27
C GLY A 226 16.73 13.21 -9.03
N ALA A 227 16.57 13.97 -10.11
CA ALA A 227 15.39 13.99 -10.96
C ALA A 227 14.94 12.59 -11.45
N THR A 228 15.88 11.76 -11.91
CA THR A 228 15.60 10.45 -12.51
C THR A 228 15.01 9.47 -11.49
N THR A 229 15.50 9.50 -10.25
CA THR A 229 14.99 8.70 -9.14
C THR A 229 13.60 9.14 -8.72
N ILE A 230 13.36 10.45 -8.63
CA ILE A 230 12.04 11.02 -8.30
C ILE A 230 11.00 10.64 -9.35
N VAL A 231 11.32 10.77 -10.64
CA VAL A 231 10.44 10.37 -11.73
C VAL A 231 10.13 8.86 -11.65
N ALA A 232 11.14 8.03 -11.36
CA ALA A 232 10.92 6.61 -11.14
C ALA A 232 9.92 6.40 -9.99
N TRP A 233 10.16 6.99 -8.82
CA TRP A 233 9.28 6.88 -7.66
C TRP A 233 7.85 7.30 -7.94
N LEU A 234 7.64 8.39 -8.69
CA LEU A 234 6.33 8.84 -9.11
C LEU A 234 5.64 7.80 -9.99
N ILE A 235 6.31 7.32 -11.04
CA ILE A 235 5.78 6.29 -11.96
C ILE A 235 5.44 5.01 -11.19
N GLY A 236 6.35 4.52 -10.34
CA GLY A 236 6.16 3.32 -9.55
C GLY A 236 5.02 3.45 -8.55
N THR A 237 4.89 4.61 -7.89
CA THR A 237 3.85 4.84 -6.89
C THR A 237 2.48 4.99 -7.54
N ILE A 238 2.36 5.88 -8.52
CA ILE A 238 1.11 6.11 -9.28
C ILE A 238 0.68 4.82 -9.97
N GLY A 239 1.61 4.16 -10.66
CA GLY A 239 1.37 2.89 -11.31
C GLY A 239 0.87 1.85 -10.31
N SER A 240 1.56 1.66 -9.18
CA SER A 240 1.10 0.67 -8.20
C SER A 240 -0.32 0.89 -7.69
N ILE A 241 -0.77 2.14 -7.51
CA ILE A 241 -2.17 2.46 -7.11
C ILE A 241 -3.19 1.87 -8.07
N PHE A 242 -2.89 1.86 -9.38
CA PHE A 242 -3.84 1.47 -10.42
C PHE A 242 -4.27 0.02 -10.33
N CYS A 243 -3.44 -0.83 -9.72
CA CYS A 243 -3.68 -2.26 -9.61
C CYS A 243 -3.60 -2.81 -8.20
N THR A 244 -3.17 -2.05 -7.19
CA THR A 244 -3.14 -2.52 -5.80
C THR A 244 -4.50 -3.08 -5.42
N GLN A 245 -4.53 -4.36 -5.06
CA GLN A 245 -5.78 -5.07 -4.85
C GLN A 245 -6.64 -4.41 -3.75
N PHE A 246 -6.04 -3.92 -2.67
CA PHE A 246 -6.79 -3.23 -1.62
C PHE A 246 -7.51 -1.98 -2.14
N VAL A 247 -6.88 -1.21 -3.06
CA VAL A 247 -7.49 -0.04 -3.69
C VAL A 247 -8.72 -0.46 -4.51
N ILE A 248 -8.61 -1.53 -5.30
CA ILE A 248 -9.72 -2.07 -6.10
C ILE A 248 -10.85 -2.56 -5.21
N GLN A 249 -10.50 -3.29 -4.15
CA GLN A 249 -11.46 -3.81 -3.19
C GLN A 249 -12.18 -2.66 -2.46
N ALA A 250 -11.46 -1.65 -1.98
CA ALA A 250 -12.03 -0.52 -1.24
C ALA A 250 -12.99 0.33 -2.10
N ILE A 251 -12.67 0.60 -3.37
CA ILE A 251 -13.61 1.35 -4.23
C ILE A 251 -14.89 0.56 -4.51
N SER A 252 -14.80 -0.77 -4.55
CA SER A 252 -15.97 -1.65 -4.76
C SER A 252 -16.95 -1.61 -3.57
N SER A 253 -16.50 -1.16 -2.40
CA SER A 253 -17.34 -0.95 -1.23
C SER A 253 -18.21 0.31 -1.27
N THR A 254 -17.97 1.21 -2.21
CA THR A 254 -18.82 2.39 -2.36
C THR A 254 -20.17 2.04 -2.99
N LYS A 255 -21.16 2.93 -2.85
CA LYS A 255 -22.49 2.74 -3.42
C LYS A 255 -22.52 2.79 -4.96
N ASN A 256 -21.66 3.60 -5.57
CA ASN A 256 -21.64 3.81 -7.01
C ASN A 256 -20.30 4.42 -7.48
N VAL A 257 -20.10 4.42 -8.80
CA VAL A 257 -18.91 4.97 -9.47
C VAL A 257 -18.62 6.42 -9.07
N LYS A 258 -19.65 7.26 -8.89
CA LYS A 258 -19.46 8.67 -8.51
C LYS A 258 -18.88 8.79 -7.10
N SER A 259 -19.35 7.96 -6.16
CA SER A 259 -18.78 7.85 -4.82
C SER A 259 -17.36 7.28 -4.85
N ALA A 260 -17.09 6.26 -5.66
CA ALA A 260 -15.72 5.74 -5.86
C ALA A 260 -14.75 6.82 -6.36
N LYS A 261 -15.15 7.62 -7.37
CA LYS A 261 -14.33 8.75 -7.86
C LYS A 261 -14.17 9.86 -6.84
N ARG A 262 -15.18 10.13 -6.01
CA ARG A 262 -15.04 11.09 -4.90
C ARG A 262 -14.05 10.60 -3.85
N ALA A 263 -14.04 9.29 -3.55
CA ALA A 263 -13.11 8.71 -2.60
C ALA A 263 -11.65 8.93 -3.01
N THR A 264 -11.32 8.87 -4.30
CA THR A 264 -9.95 9.13 -4.77
C THR A 264 -9.50 10.58 -4.54
N TRP A 265 -10.42 11.55 -4.64
CA TRP A 265 -10.13 12.94 -4.31
C TRP A 265 -9.98 13.16 -2.81
N VAL A 266 -10.80 12.51 -1.99
CA VAL A 266 -10.62 12.52 -0.53
C VAL A 266 -9.23 11.98 -0.19
N ALA A 267 -8.80 10.87 -0.79
CA ALA A 267 -7.46 10.33 -0.57
C ALA A 267 -6.35 11.36 -0.91
N PHE A 268 -6.46 12.08 -2.04
CA PHE A 268 -5.54 13.16 -2.39
C PHE A 268 -5.42 14.23 -1.30
N PHE A 269 -6.55 14.77 -0.83
CA PHE A 269 -6.56 15.86 0.15
C PHE A 269 -5.97 15.44 1.51
N PHE A 270 -6.08 14.17 1.90
CA PHE A 270 -5.43 13.69 3.11
C PHE A 270 -3.96 13.30 2.88
N CYS A 271 -3.61 12.78 1.70
CA CYS A 271 -2.24 12.39 1.40
C CYS A 271 -1.28 13.58 1.30
N MET A 272 -1.69 14.64 0.61
CA MET A 272 -0.81 15.75 0.26
C MET A 272 -0.21 16.45 1.50
N PRO A 273 -0.98 16.86 2.53
CA PRO A 273 -0.41 17.56 3.68
C PRO A 273 0.51 16.66 4.52
N ILE A 274 0.18 15.38 4.68
CA ILE A 274 1.05 14.43 5.39
C ILE A 274 2.38 14.26 4.64
N ALA A 275 2.36 14.14 3.32
CA ALA A 275 3.57 13.96 2.53
C ALA A 275 4.57 15.11 2.72
N LEU A 276 4.06 16.36 2.72
CA LEU A 276 4.86 17.56 2.97
C LEU A 276 5.33 17.61 4.43
N ALA A 277 4.44 17.34 5.39
CA ALA A 277 4.76 17.35 6.82
C ALA A 277 5.92 16.40 7.14
N ILE A 278 5.90 15.17 6.61
CA ILE A 278 6.96 14.19 6.87
C ILE A 278 8.31 14.64 6.31
N GLY A 279 8.33 15.27 5.13
CA GLY A 279 9.56 15.84 4.57
C GLY A 279 10.15 16.92 5.46
N VAL A 280 9.31 17.88 5.90
CA VAL A 280 9.75 18.93 6.83
C VAL A 280 10.26 18.34 8.13
N ILE A 281 9.60 17.33 8.70
CA ILE A 281 10.05 16.66 9.93
C ILE A 281 11.45 16.06 9.76
N GLY A 282 11.74 15.40 8.64
CA GLY A 282 13.06 14.82 8.40
C GLY A 282 14.16 15.87 8.24
N VAL A 283 13.88 16.96 7.52
CA VAL A 283 14.81 18.09 7.40
C VAL A 283 15.05 18.76 8.76
N ALA A 284 14.00 18.97 9.56
CA ALA A 284 14.12 19.51 10.91
C ALA A 284 14.96 18.63 11.82
N ALA A 285 14.82 17.31 11.71
CA ALA A 285 15.65 16.37 12.47
C ALA A 285 17.13 16.50 12.09
N LYS A 286 17.44 16.67 10.80
CA LYS A 286 18.81 16.89 10.34
C LYS A 286 19.39 18.20 10.84
N TYR A 287 18.60 19.26 10.81
CA TYR A 287 19.02 20.57 11.27
C TYR A 287 19.34 20.58 12.78
N LEU A 288 18.51 19.93 13.59
CA LEU A 288 18.68 19.90 15.06
C LEU A 288 19.68 18.85 15.55
N HIS A 289 19.76 17.71 14.86
CA HIS A 289 20.53 16.54 15.26
C HIS A 289 21.31 15.95 14.09
N PRO A 290 22.27 16.68 13.49
CA PRO A 290 22.95 16.26 12.26
C PRO A 290 23.74 14.95 12.38
N GLU A 291 24.13 14.56 13.59
CA GLU A 291 24.99 13.43 13.95
C GLU A 291 24.25 12.10 14.16
N ILE A 292 22.92 12.11 14.27
CA ILE A 292 22.16 10.88 14.54
C ILE A 292 22.09 9.99 13.29
N ASN A 293 21.89 8.70 13.51
CA ASN A 293 21.50 7.80 12.42
C ASN A 293 20.11 8.21 11.90
N SER A 294 20.00 8.38 10.59
CA SER A 294 18.81 8.87 9.87
C SER A 294 17.55 8.03 10.13
N LEU A 295 17.67 6.75 10.48
CA LEU A 295 16.56 5.89 10.89
C LEU A 295 15.80 6.47 12.10
N TYR A 296 16.48 7.24 12.95
CA TYR A 296 15.92 7.89 14.13
C TYR A 296 15.42 9.32 13.86
N ALA A 297 15.39 9.79 12.61
CA ALA A 297 14.97 11.16 12.26
C ALA A 297 13.59 11.54 12.80
N LEU A 298 12.61 10.63 12.78
CA LEU A 298 11.31 10.88 13.40
C LEU A 298 11.29 10.58 14.91
N PRO A 299 11.81 9.41 15.38
CA PRO A 299 11.84 9.10 16.81
C PRO A 299 12.61 10.07 17.70
N VAL A 300 13.61 10.81 17.19
CA VAL A 300 14.46 11.70 18.01
C VAL A 300 13.63 12.74 18.76
N PHE A 301 12.60 13.29 18.12
CA PHE A 301 11.72 14.29 18.72
C PHE A 301 10.94 13.77 19.92
N LEU A 302 10.65 12.47 19.98
CA LEU A 302 9.85 11.90 21.07
C LEU A 302 10.48 12.16 22.43
N GLN A 303 11.81 12.13 22.52
CA GLN A 303 12.53 12.24 23.80
C GLN A 303 12.40 13.62 24.44
N ASP A 304 12.14 14.64 23.64
CA ASP A 304 12.04 16.02 24.10
C ASP A 304 10.57 16.47 24.25
N MET A 305 9.62 15.60 23.92
CA MET A 305 8.19 15.85 24.10
C MET A 305 7.72 15.56 25.53
N SER A 306 6.62 16.19 25.93
CA SER A 306 5.91 15.76 27.15
C SER A 306 5.45 14.31 27.01
N PRO A 307 5.39 13.54 28.11
CA PRO A 307 4.97 12.13 28.08
C PRO A 307 3.62 11.89 27.39
N TRP A 308 2.68 12.83 27.56
CA TRP A 308 1.36 12.79 26.91
C TRP A 308 1.45 12.92 25.39
N MET A 309 2.23 13.88 24.91
CA MET A 309 2.42 14.10 23.48
C MET A 309 3.24 12.97 22.85
N ALA A 310 4.28 12.52 23.52
CA ALA A 310 5.04 11.33 23.12
C ALA A 310 4.15 10.09 23.06
N GLY A 311 3.23 9.92 24.02
CA GLY A 311 2.24 8.85 24.04
C GLY A 311 1.28 8.89 22.85
N LEU A 312 0.76 10.08 22.51
CA LEU A 312 -0.08 10.30 21.34
C LEU A 312 0.66 9.95 20.03
N VAL A 313 1.85 10.52 19.84
CA VAL A 313 2.66 10.29 18.64
C VAL A 313 3.05 8.82 18.51
N THR A 314 3.47 8.21 19.60
CA THR A 314 3.80 6.78 19.63
C THR A 314 2.60 5.92 19.24
N THR A 315 1.44 6.20 19.82
CA THR A 315 0.18 5.52 19.48
C THR A 315 -0.19 5.71 18.02
N SER A 316 0.10 6.89 17.44
CA SER A 316 -0.13 7.17 16.02
C SER A 316 0.72 6.29 15.09
N LEU A 317 1.98 6.04 15.44
CA LEU A 317 2.88 5.17 14.69
C LEU A 317 2.39 3.72 14.76
N VAL A 318 2.04 3.26 15.97
CA VAL A 318 1.45 1.93 16.22
C VAL A 318 0.13 1.74 15.43
N ALA A 319 -0.76 2.72 15.47
CA ALA A 319 -1.99 2.73 14.67
C ALA A 319 -1.71 2.62 13.17
N SER A 320 -0.70 3.34 12.70
CA SER A 320 -0.28 3.31 11.29
C SER A 320 0.30 1.96 10.87
N ILE A 321 0.91 1.19 11.77
CA ILE A 321 1.42 -0.16 11.50
C ILE A 321 0.26 -1.11 11.30
N PHE A 322 -0.67 -1.16 12.25
CA PHE A 322 -1.77 -2.12 12.23
C PHE A 322 -2.66 -1.93 11.02
N VAL A 323 -3.00 -0.68 10.67
CA VAL A 323 -3.80 -0.43 9.46
C VAL A 323 -3.07 -0.90 8.20
N SER A 324 -1.76 -0.69 8.08
CA SER A 324 -0.99 -1.09 6.89
C SER A 324 -0.90 -2.60 6.75
N VAL A 325 -0.74 -3.32 7.86
CA VAL A 325 -0.71 -4.78 7.84
C VAL A 325 -2.08 -5.35 7.47
N SER A 326 -3.12 -4.86 8.13
CA SER A 326 -4.47 -5.39 7.98
C SER A 326 -5.06 -5.18 6.59
N THR A 327 -4.81 -4.03 5.96
CA THR A 327 -5.30 -3.69 4.60
C THR A 327 -4.65 -4.56 3.53
N VAL A 328 -3.33 -4.72 3.59
CA VAL A 328 -2.57 -5.59 2.69
C VAL A 328 -2.97 -7.05 2.85
N ALA A 329 -3.11 -7.54 4.08
CA ALA A 329 -3.52 -8.92 4.34
C ALA A 329 -4.95 -9.21 3.89
N LEU A 330 -5.87 -8.25 4.07
CA LEU A 330 -7.25 -8.35 3.57
C LEU A 330 -7.29 -8.47 2.04
N ALA A 331 -6.44 -7.72 1.34
CA ALA A 331 -6.30 -7.80 -0.11
C ALA A 331 -5.76 -9.16 -0.57
N ILE A 332 -4.76 -9.72 0.11
CA ILE A 332 -4.26 -11.08 -0.16
C ILE A 332 -5.39 -12.10 0.03
N ALA A 333 -6.12 -12.02 1.15
CA ALA A 333 -7.25 -12.91 1.43
C ALA A 333 -8.32 -12.84 0.33
N SER A 334 -8.63 -11.63 -0.15
CA SER A 334 -9.56 -11.43 -1.26
C SER A 334 -9.10 -12.15 -2.54
N LEU A 335 -7.83 -12.04 -2.93
CA LEU A 335 -7.29 -12.73 -4.11
C LEU A 335 -7.33 -14.24 -3.95
N VAL A 336 -6.83 -14.76 -2.82
CA VAL A 336 -6.81 -16.20 -2.55
C VAL A 336 -8.23 -16.79 -2.62
N VAL A 337 -9.20 -16.10 -2.01
CA VAL A 337 -10.58 -16.60 -1.96
C VAL A 337 -11.28 -16.45 -3.30
N LYS A 338 -11.29 -15.24 -3.88
CA LYS A 338 -12.11 -14.95 -5.07
C LYS A 338 -11.49 -15.46 -6.37
N ASP A 339 -10.16 -15.55 -6.46
CA ASP A 339 -9.53 -15.96 -7.71
C ASP A 339 -9.23 -17.46 -7.75
N PHE A 340 -9.02 -18.09 -6.59
CA PHE A 340 -8.71 -19.52 -6.49
C PHE A 340 -9.82 -20.31 -5.77
N TYR A 341 -10.07 -20.06 -4.49
CA TYR A 341 -10.97 -20.93 -3.70
C TYR A 341 -12.39 -21.01 -4.30
N VAL A 342 -13.03 -19.88 -4.58
CA VAL A 342 -14.40 -19.81 -5.10
C VAL A 342 -14.51 -20.48 -6.48
N PRO A 343 -13.67 -20.13 -7.49
CA PRO A 343 -13.72 -20.78 -8.81
C PRO A 343 -13.45 -22.28 -8.81
N TYR A 344 -12.60 -22.79 -7.91
CA TYR A 344 -12.26 -24.22 -7.89
C TYR A 344 -13.20 -25.07 -7.03
N ARG A 345 -13.81 -24.50 -5.98
CA ARG A 345 -14.64 -25.26 -5.03
C ARG A 345 -16.13 -24.99 -5.13
N ASN A 346 -16.54 -23.90 -5.80
CA ASN A 346 -17.92 -23.44 -5.86
C ASN A 346 -18.65 -23.51 -4.48
N PRO A 347 -18.09 -22.90 -3.43
CA PRO A 347 -18.58 -23.04 -2.07
C PRO A 347 -19.91 -22.33 -1.85
N THR A 348 -20.67 -22.76 -0.83
CA THR A 348 -21.80 -21.96 -0.34
C THR A 348 -21.30 -20.66 0.32
N PRO A 349 -22.14 -19.62 0.47
CA PRO A 349 -21.72 -18.36 1.11
C PRO A 349 -21.15 -18.54 2.53
N GLU A 350 -21.66 -19.51 3.28
CA GLU A 350 -21.20 -19.86 4.63
C GLU A 350 -19.83 -20.52 4.61
N GLN A 351 -19.61 -21.45 3.66
CA GLN A 351 -18.33 -22.11 3.44
C GLN A 351 -17.28 -21.09 2.99
N GLU A 352 -17.62 -20.20 2.06
CA GLU A 352 -16.76 -19.11 1.60
C GLU A 352 -16.34 -18.24 2.78
N PHE A 353 -17.28 -17.83 3.62
CA PHE A 353 -16.98 -16.99 4.76
C PHE A 353 -16.09 -17.68 5.80
N LYS A 354 -16.37 -18.96 6.11
CA LYS A 354 -15.55 -19.76 7.04
C LYS A 354 -14.13 -19.96 6.50
N ALA A 355 -13.99 -20.29 5.21
CA ALA A 355 -12.69 -20.45 4.56
C ALA A 355 -11.91 -19.12 4.56
N THR A 356 -12.58 -18.01 4.26
CA THR A 356 -11.99 -16.67 4.28
C THR A 356 -11.39 -16.34 5.65
N ARG A 357 -12.10 -16.64 6.74
CA ARG A 357 -11.58 -16.41 8.10
C ARG A 357 -10.35 -17.27 8.41
N TRP A 358 -10.39 -18.56 8.10
CA TRP A 358 -9.25 -19.45 8.35
C TRP A 358 -8.02 -19.08 7.51
N LEU A 359 -8.22 -18.78 6.23
CA LEU A 359 -7.15 -18.29 5.35
C LEU A 359 -6.59 -16.96 5.84
N SER A 360 -7.44 -16.06 6.34
CA SER A 360 -7.01 -14.78 6.90
C SER A 360 -6.07 -14.97 8.09
N LEU A 361 -6.36 -15.93 8.99
CA LEU A 361 -5.44 -16.25 10.08
C LEU A 361 -4.09 -16.71 9.53
N PHE A 362 -4.06 -17.66 8.59
CA PHE A 362 -2.82 -18.13 7.99
C PHE A 362 -2.02 -17.00 7.31
N ILE A 363 -2.68 -16.17 6.50
CA ILE A 363 -2.08 -15.02 5.81
C ILE A 363 -1.49 -14.02 6.80
N GLY A 364 -2.09 -13.87 7.98
CA GLY A 364 -1.63 -12.95 9.03
C GLY A 364 -0.38 -13.42 9.77
N PHE A 365 -0.11 -14.72 9.83
CA PHE A 365 1.11 -15.25 10.44
C PHE A 365 2.21 -15.56 9.41
N LEU A 366 1.86 -15.72 8.13
CA LEU A 366 2.80 -16.04 7.07
C LEU A 366 4.00 -15.06 6.94
N PRO A 367 3.83 -13.72 7.06
CA PRO A 367 4.96 -12.80 6.98
C PRO A 367 6.05 -13.05 8.02
N LEU A 368 5.71 -13.59 9.20
CA LEU A 368 6.68 -13.82 10.29
C LEU A 368 7.85 -14.72 9.88
N ILE A 369 7.61 -15.66 8.95
CA ILE A 369 8.64 -16.56 8.42
C ILE A 369 9.73 -15.76 7.69
N PHE A 370 9.35 -14.63 7.08
CA PHE A 370 10.22 -13.85 6.21
C PHE A 370 10.83 -12.61 6.88
N VAL A 371 10.38 -12.23 8.09
CA VAL A 371 10.82 -11.01 8.79
C VAL A 371 12.33 -10.98 9.01
N LEU A 372 12.96 -12.12 9.27
CA LEU A 372 14.40 -12.23 9.52
C LEU A 372 15.27 -12.14 8.24
N PHE A 373 14.65 -12.18 7.06
CA PHE A 373 15.35 -12.25 5.77
C PHE A 373 15.27 -10.93 4.98
N VAL A 374 14.80 -9.83 5.60
CA VAL A 374 14.65 -8.54 4.91
C VAL A 374 15.92 -7.70 5.08
N PRO A 375 16.64 -7.37 3.99
CA PRO A 375 17.84 -6.55 4.06
C PRO A 375 17.50 -5.06 4.31
N GLU A 376 16.67 -4.46 3.45
CA GLU A 376 16.31 -3.03 3.52
C GLU A 376 14.83 -2.78 3.22
N VAL A 377 14.12 -2.16 4.18
CA VAL A 377 12.67 -1.97 4.11
C VAL A 377 12.26 -1.01 2.98
N LEU A 378 13.05 0.05 2.75
CA LEU A 378 12.78 1.05 1.73
C LEU A 378 12.97 0.49 0.31
N LYS A 379 14.10 -0.18 0.05
CA LYS A 379 14.35 -0.86 -1.24
C LYS A 379 13.27 -1.90 -1.57
N LEU A 380 12.87 -2.69 -0.57
CA LEU A 380 11.75 -3.63 -0.70
C LEU A 380 10.42 -2.91 -1.04
N SER A 381 10.23 -1.68 -0.54
CA SER A 381 9.05 -0.86 -0.89
C SER A 381 9.00 -0.51 -2.37
N PHE A 382 10.12 -0.04 -2.91
CA PHE A 382 10.19 0.40 -4.29
C PHE A 382 10.12 -0.78 -5.25
N PHE A 383 10.78 -1.89 -4.93
CA PHE A 383 10.68 -3.14 -5.66
C PHE A 383 9.23 -3.66 -5.79
N THR A 384 8.50 -3.72 -4.67
CA THR A 384 7.10 -4.17 -4.68
C THR A 384 6.16 -3.22 -5.43
N ARG A 385 6.46 -1.91 -5.44
CA ARG A 385 5.78 -0.93 -6.32
C ARG A 385 6.06 -1.23 -7.80
N ALA A 386 7.30 -1.53 -8.17
CA ALA A 386 7.67 -1.87 -9.54
C ALA A 386 6.96 -3.14 -10.04
N ILE A 387 6.89 -4.22 -9.24
CA ILE A 387 6.13 -5.42 -9.64
C ILE A 387 4.66 -5.06 -9.94
N ARG A 388 4.00 -4.28 -9.08
CA ARG A 388 2.59 -3.87 -9.29
C ARG A 388 2.42 -2.91 -10.46
N LEU A 389 3.42 -2.08 -10.75
CA LEU A 389 3.44 -1.22 -11.94
C LEU A 389 3.34 -2.07 -13.23
N SER A 390 4.01 -3.22 -13.30
CA SER A 390 3.92 -4.08 -14.49
C SER A 390 2.49 -4.56 -14.77
N ILE A 391 1.73 -4.91 -13.73
CA ILE A 391 0.31 -5.28 -13.84
C ILE A 391 -0.50 -4.07 -14.33
N SER A 392 -0.13 -2.87 -13.90
CA SER A 392 -0.83 -1.63 -14.25
C SER A 392 -0.68 -1.26 -15.72
N VAL A 393 0.48 -1.52 -16.32
CA VAL A 393 0.68 -1.39 -17.77
C VAL A 393 -0.27 -2.32 -18.52
N VAL A 394 -0.35 -3.59 -18.10
CA VAL A 394 -1.27 -4.57 -18.69
C VAL A 394 -2.72 -4.17 -18.48
N ALA A 395 -3.09 -3.62 -17.32
CA ALA A 395 -4.43 -3.13 -17.04
C ALA A 395 -4.82 -1.95 -17.95
N VAL A 396 -3.92 -0.97 -18.13
CA VAL A 396 -4.16 0.16 -19.03
C VAL A 396 -4.32 -0.33 -20.47
N ILE A 397 -3.45 -1.23 -20.95
CA ILE A 397 -3.58 -1.86 -22.27
C ILE A 397 -4.90 -2.65 -22.37
N ALA A 398 -5.30 -3.36 -21.31
CA ALA A 398 -6.55 -4.10 -21.27
C ALA A 398 -7.74 -3.18 -21.53
N PHE A 399 -7.87 -2.09 -20.76
CA PHE A 399 -9.04 -1.22 -20.80
C PHE A 399 -9.06 -0.20 -21.95
N TYR A 400 -7.90 0.21 -22.47
CA TYR A 400 -7.80 1.30 -23.46
C TYR A 400 -7.29 0.89 -24.83
N ALA A 401 -6.61 -0.24 -24.97
CA ALA A 401 -6.05 -0.65 -26.26
C ALA A 401 -6.79 -1.90 -26.80
N PRO A 402 -7.89 -1.72 -27.57
CA PRO A 402 -8.74 -2.83 -28.02
C PRO A 402 -8.01 -3.80 -28.97
N PHE A 403 -6.91 -3.38 -29.59
CA PHE A 403 -6.13 -4.17 -30.53
C PHE A 403 -5.27 -5.26 -29.85
N PHE A 404 -4.96 -5.14 -28.57
CA PHE A 404 -4.17 -6.13 -27.84
C PHE A 404 -5.09 -7.19 -27.24
N LYS A 405 -5.51 -8.19 -28.02
CA LYS A 405 -6.45 -9.25 -27.59
C LYS A 405 -5.76 -10.54 -27.10
N SER A 406 -4.45 -10.66 -27.31
CA SER A 406 -3.71 -11.89 -27.01
C SER A 406 -3.52 -12.13 -25.52
N ALA A 407 -4.14 -13.19 -25.01
CA ALA A 407 -3.87 -13.70 -23.66
C ALA A 407 -2.42 -14.22 -23.53
N ARG A 408 -1.85 -14.79 -24.60
CA ARG A 408 -0.45 -15.22 -24.64
C ARG A 408 0.49 -14.04 -24.41
N GLY A 409 0.31 -12.95 -25.14
CA GLY A 409 1.10 -11.73 -25.00
C GLY A 409 0.96 -11.09 -23.63
N ALA A 410 -0.26 -11.02 -23.09
CA ALA A 410 -0.49 -10.51 -21.73
C ALA A 410 0.23 -11.38 -20.67
N ASN A 411 0.11 -12.70 -20.78
CA ASN A 411 0.75 -13.64 -19.84
C ASN A 411 2.28 -13.56 -19.91
N ALA A 412 2.84 -13.58 -21.12
CA ALA A 412 4.28 -13.43 -21.34
C ALA A 412 4.78 -12.07 -20.84
N GLY A 413 4.02 -11.00 -21.08
CA GLY A 413 4.33 -9.65 -20.60
C GLY A 413 4.38 -9.57 -19.08
N LEU A 414 3.40 -10.13 -18.39
CA LEU A 414 3.34 -10.17 -16.92
C LEU A 414 4.49 -10.98 -16.32
N ILE A 415 4.70 -12.20 -16.80
CA ILE A 415 5.76 -13.09 -16.29
C ILE A 415 7.14 -12.50 -16.61
N GLY A 416 7.34 -12.06 -17.85
CA GLY A 416 8.57 -11.43 -18.30
C GLY A 416 8.89 -10.17 -17.50
N ALA A 417 7.91 -9.29 -17.26
CA ALA A 417 8.12 -8.11 -16.44
C ALA A 417 8.44 -8.46 -14.99
N CYS A 418 7.75 -9.43 -14.39
CA CYS A 418 8.02 -9.88 -13.02
C CYS A 418 9.46 -10.42 -12.88
N VAL A 419 9.89 -11.29 -13.81
CA VAL A 419 11.24 -11.87 -13.79
C VAL A 419 12.29 -10.80 -14.05
N MET A 420 12.15 -10.02 -15.13
CA MET A 420 13.13 -8.98 -15.51
C MET A 420 13.28 -7.92 -14.42
N THR A 421 12.17 -7.45 -13.83
CA THR A 421 12.22 -6.46 -12.73
C THR A 421 12.90 -7.05 -11.49
N SER A 422 12.65 -8.32 -11.17
CA SER A 422 13.28 -8.99 -10.03
C SER A 422 14.78 -9.18 -10.23
N VAL A 423 15.20 -9.63 -11.41
CA VAL A 423 16.62 -9.76 -11.76
C VAL A 423 17.31 -8.40 -11.73
N TRP A 424 16.69 -7.36 -12.32
CA TRP A 424 17.25 -6.01 -12.35
C TRP A 424 17.45 -5.43 -10.95
N TYR A 425 16.47 -5.63 -10.06
CA TYR A 425 16.55 -5.23 -8.66
C TYR A 425 17.66 -6.00 -7.91
N MET A 426 17.76 -7.32 -8.11
CA MET A 426 18.80 -8.14 -7.47
C MET A 426 20.21 -7.79 -7.93
N LEU A 427 20.37 -7.31 -9.16
CA LEU A 427 21.62 -6.78 -9.69
C LEU A 427 21.95 -5.35 -9.20
N GLY A 428 21.08 -4.75 -8.37
CA GLY A 428 21.31 -3.44 -7.80
C GLY A 428 21.05 -2.28 -8.77
N ASP A 429 20.04 -2.41 -9.66
CA ASP A 429 19.68 -1.40 -10.66
C ASP A 429 20.88 -1.03 -11.58
N PRO A 430 21.35 -1.98 -12.41
CA PRO A 430 22.55 -1.79 -13.22
C PRO A 430 22.44 -0.58 -14.15
N PHE A 431 23.60 0.04 -14.43
CA PHE A 431 23.71 1.28 -15.21
C PHE A 431 23.01 2.50 -14.58
N GLY A 432 22.63 2.43 -13.29
CA GLY A 432 21.88 3.48 -12.61
C GLY A 432 20.41 3.57 -13.08
N ILE A 433 19.92 2.56 -13.81
CA ILE A 433 18.55 2.53 -14.31
C ILE A 433 17.67 1.87 -13.26
N ASN A 434 16.73 2.63 -12.70
CA ASN A 434 15.81 2.11 -11.71
C ASN A 434 14.90 0.99 -12.26
N ASN A 435 14.73 -0.10 -11.51
CA ASN A 435 13.85 -1.22 -11.86
C ASN A 435 12.40 -0.82 -12.21
N MET A 436 11.90 0.34 -11.75
CA MET A 436 10.58 0.84 -12.13
C MET A 436 10.47 1.13 -13.64
N TYR A 437 11.53 1.59 -14.28
CA TYR A 437 11.55 1.79 -15.73
C TYR A 437 11.47 0.45 -16.47
N ILE A 438 12.17 -0.56 -15.97
CA ILE A 438 12.10 -1.93 -16.51
C ILE A 438 10.69 -2.49 -16.37
N ALA A 439 10.08 -2.33 -15.20
CA ALA A 439 8.71 -2.76 -14.94
C ALA A 439 7.67 -2.04 -15.82
N LEU A 440 7.90 -0.77 -16.16
CA LEU A 440 7.03 0.01 -17.05
C LEU A 440 7.11 -0.48 -18.51
N ILE A 441 8.33 -0.68 -19.01
CA ILE A 441 8.58 -0.89 -20.45
C ILE A 441 8.37 -2.36 -20.83
N THR A 442 8.85 -3.30 -20.02
CA THR A 442 8.88 -4.73 -20.34
C THR A 442 7.53 -5.30 -20.78
N PRO A 443 6.41 -5.14 -20.03
CA PRO A 443 5.14 -5.73 -20.43
C PRO A 443 4.60 -5.11 -21.74
N ALA A 444 4.79 -3.80 -21.95
CA ALA A 444 4.38 -3.13 -23.18
C ALA A 444 5.16 -3.63 -24.40
N VAL A 445 6.48 -3.80 -24.27
CA VAL A 445 7.33 -4.33 -25.35
C VAL A 445 6.98 -5.77 -25.68
N ILE A 446 6.85 -6.65 -24.67
CA ILE A 446 6.52 -8.07 -24.91
C ILE A 446 5.15 -8.20 -25.58
N MET A 447 4.14 -7.44 -25.12
CA MET A 447 2.82 -7.45 -25.74
C MET A 447 2.84 -6.85 -27.16
N GLY A 448 3.69 -5.86 -27.42
CA GLY A 448 3.93 -5.29 -28.75
C GLY A 448 4.54 -6.29 -29.72
N LEU A 449 5.56 -7.02 -29.27
CA LEU A 449 6.22 -8.06 -30.06
C LEU A 449 5.31 -9.26 -30.31
N ASP A 450 4.51 -9.68 -29.32
CA ASP A 450 3.55 -10.78 -29.48
C ASP A 450 2.52 -10.50 -30.59
N ARG A 451 2.24 -9.22 -30.87
CA ARG A 451 1.33 -8.83 -31.96
C ARG A 451 1.89 -9.15 -33.35
N LEU A 452 3.20 -9.29 -33.50
CA LEU A 452 3.83 -9.70 -34.75
C LEU A 452 3.65 -11.20 -35.03
N ILE A 453 3.23 -11.97 -34.02
CA ILE A 453 3.04 -13.41 -34.12
C ILE A 453 1.53 -13.69 -34.33
N PRO A 454 1.14 -14.40 -35.40
CA PRO A 454 -0.26 -14.71 -35.68
C PRO A 454 -0.96 -15.37 -34.47
N ASN A 455 -2.18 -14.93 -34.18
CA ASN A 455 -2.96 -15.43 -33.06
C ASN A 455 -4.30 -16.01 -33.53
N LYS A 456 -4.77 -17.08 -32.87
CA LYS A 456 -6.08 -17.70 -33.14
C LYS A 456 -7.25 -16.71 -32.97
N ALA A 457 -7.07 -15.65 -32.18
CA ALA A 457 -8.06 -14.60 -31.98
C ALA A 457 -8.25 -13.69 -33.21
N ASP A 458 -7.32 -13.71 -34.17
CA ASP A 458 -7.36 -12.90 -35.40
C ASP A 458 -7.99 -13.65 -36.58
N THR A 459 -8.26 -14.95 -36.45
CA THR A 459 -9.01 -15.73 -37.45
C THR A 459 -10.50 -15.39 -37.37
N PRO A 460 -11.12 -14.88 -38.45
CA PRO A 460 -12.57 -14.66 -38.50
C PRO A 460 -13.28 -15.99 -38.23
N LYS A 461 -14.28 -16.00 -37.35
CA LYS A 461 -15.21 -17.13 -37.26
C LYS A 461 -15.92 -17.22 -38.61
N LEU A 462 -15.64 -18.26 -39.40
CA LEU A 462 -16.41 -18.61 -40.58
C LEU A 462 -17.88 -18.68 -40.17
N SER A 463 -18.70 -17.77 -40.70
CA SER A 463 -20.14 -17.86 -40.59
C SER A 463 -20.55 -19.14 -41.30
N THR A 464 -20.85 -20.19 -40.54
CA THR A 464 -21.63 -21.31 -41.06
C THR A 464 -23.03 -20.78 -41.32
N SER A 465 -23.23 -20.25 -42.53
CA SER A 465 -24.56 -20.11 -43.12
C SER A 465 -25.12 -21.52 -43.23
N VAL A 466 -25.96 -21.87 -42.26
CA VAL A 466 -26.87 -23.00 -42.40
C VAL A 466 -27.86 -22.57 -43.48
N GLU A 467 -27.58 -22.94 -44.73
CA GLU A 467 -28.58 -22.98 -45.78
C GLU A 467 -29.63 -23.99 -45.33
N ASN A 468 -30.71 -23.43 -44.81
CA ASN A 468 -31.92 -24.14 -44.47
C ASN A 468 -32.69 -24.36 -45.78
N ASN A 469 -32.25 -25.31 -46.61
CA ASN A 469 -33.02 -25.76 -47.76
C ASN A 469 -34.07 -26.76 -47.26
N GLY A 470 -35.27 -26.23 -47.02
CA GLY A 470 -36.48 -27.01 -46.80
C GLY A 470 -37.62 -26.45 -47.64
N ALA A 471 -38.28 -27.37 -48.36
CA ALA A 471 -39.44 -27.26 -49.25
C ALA A 471 -39.14 -26.99 -50.73
#